data_AF-A0A1J9PVB0-F1
#
_entry.id   AF-A0A1J9PVB0-F1
#
_cell.length_a   1.000
_cell.length_b   1.000
_cell.length_c   1.000
_cell.angle_alpha   90.00
_cell.angle_beta   90.00
_cell.angle_gamma   90.00
#
_symmetry.space_group_name_H-M   'P 1'
#
loop_
_entity.id
_entity.type
_entity.pdbx_description
1 polymer ?
#
loop_
_entity_poly.entity_id
_entity_poly.type
_entity_poly.pdbx_seq_one_letter_code
_entity_poly.pdbx_strand_id
1 'polypeptide(L)'
;MDTQSAIWNFTLFYVTHILFKTHWMISIERFSGNRMLGVALFGFSARILGQGFARNYRQALACRLLLGFFESGVMPCMIFIISTIWNRHQQAKCVAGSYCATAVSDTFGGLIAYGIQTVGGLHSLEAWHWLFIIEAIISFIIGGIIWVSMRVSAEKTWFLTPQQTEIMALKKQRDISFKGKDSFEWKYVTSALLDPLVYLAPFSLFSSSLPLLGFGVFLPTIIAGFGQLPHDSGLRSSNDISRHNMFSLRSTPQTSTFSHHRPHPRSNRLFHMHWARPTVAQVTSPCSCALQEYTLTTPSWVSSNSAPDLKRSVAIPLAATIANVSGVLSGQICPPIDAPRYMPGNAISLGLEFVALLGVAAIYGLLKWREARNKRQLLRNAGDDHGRDGDRSPDFMFFF
;
A
#
# COMPACT_ATOMS: atom_id res chain seq x y z
N MET A 1 -28.87 -6.85 -6.95
CA MET A 1 -27.85 -6.08 -7.70
C MET A 1 -27.41 -6.95 -8.86
N ASP A 2 -27.47 -6.44 -10.08
CA ASP A 2 -26.91 -7.16 -11.24
C ASP A 2 -25.38 -7.22 -11.10
N THR A 3 -24.76 -8.33 -11.48
CA THR A 3 -23.31 -8.54 -11.38
C THR A 3 -22.49 -7.41 -12.04
N GLN A 4 -22.99 -6.88 -13.16
CA GLN A 4 -22.41 -5.71 -13.83
C GLN A 4 -22.42 -4.45 -12.95
N SER A 5 -23.53 -4.17 -12.27
CA SER A 5 -23.66 -2.99 -11.40
C SER A 5 -22.69 -3.03 -10.21
N ALA A 6 -22.33 -4.22 -9.73
CA ALA A 6 -21.35 -4.43 -8.67
C ALA A 6 -19.92 -4.18 -9.17
N ILE A 7 -19.59 -4.66 -10.38
CA ILE A 7 -18.29 -4.40 -11.02
C ILE A 7 -18.10 -2.89 -11.25
N TRP A 8 -19.11 -2.20 -11.79
CA TRP A 8 -19.07 -0.74 -11.95
C TRP A 8 -18.85 0.00 -10.63
N ASN A 9 -19.53 -0.43 -9.56
CA ASN A 9 -19.34 0.16 -8.23
C ASN A 9 -17.90 -0.07 -7.72
N PHE A 10 -17.32 -1.24 -7.97
CA PHE A 10 -15.93 -1.52 -7.60
C PHE A 10 -14.93 -0.65 -8.39
N THR A 11 -15.11 -0.56 -9.71
CA THR A 11 -14.24 0.23 -10.62
C THR A 11 -14.27 1.73 -10.33
N LEU A 12 -15.44 2.31 -10.06
CA LEU A 12 -15.59 3.75 -9.82
C LEU A 12 -14.77 4.26 -8.63
N PHE A 13 -14.60 3.41 -7.60
CA PHE A 13 -13.71 3.72 -6.49
C PHE A 13 -12.25 3.90 -6.93
N TYR A 14 -11.73 2.98 -7.75
CA TYR A 14 -10.34 3.08 -8.20
C TYR A 14 -10.13 4.26 -9.13
N VAL A 15 -11.12 4.60 -9.96
CA VAL A 15 -11.06 5.79 -10.83
C VAL A 15 -10.89 7.07 -10.01
N THR A 16 -11.74 7.30 -9.00
CA THR A 16 -11.59 8.49 -8.15
C THR A 16 -10.32 8.42 -7.30
N HIS A 17 -9.98 7.25 -6.78
CA HIS A 17 -8.76 7.07 -6.02
C HIS A 17 -7.51 7.43 -6.85
N ILE A 18 -7.44 7.04 -8.12
CA ILE A 18 -6.32 7.35 -9.01
C ILE A 18 -6.24 8.86 -9.28
N LEU A 19 -7.37 9.48 -9.66
CA LEU A 19 -7.40 10.89 -10.04
C LEU A 19 -6.99 11.80 -8.88
N PHE A 20 -7.48 11.53 -7.67
CA PHE A 20 -7.25 12.42 -6.53
C PHE A 20 -5.95 12.16 -5.76
N LYS A 21 -5.25 11.04 -6.01
CA LYS A 21 -3.99 10.71 -5.34
C LYS A 21 -2.92 11.80 -5.50
N THR A 22 -2.71 12.25 -6.74
CA THR A 22 -1.74 13.31 -7.06
C THR A 22 -2.15 14.65 -6.46
N HIS A 23 -3.46 14.96 -6.47
CA HIS A 23 -4.00 16.20 -5.92
C HIS A 23 -3.81 16.29 -4.40
N TRP A 24 -4.03 15.18 -3.68
CA TRP A 24 -3.75 15.11 -2.25
C TRP A 24 -2.28 15.35 -1.94
N MET A 25 -1.37 14.83 -2.75
CA MET A 25 0.05 15.00 -2.53
C MET A 25 0.49 16.46 -2.66
N ILE A 26 0.04 17.15 -3.70
CA ILE A 26 0.30 18.60 -3.88
C ILE A 26 -0.32 19.40 -2.71
N SER A 27 -1.50 18.98 -2.23
CA SER A 27 -2.18 19.63 -1.12
C SER A 27 -1.43 19.49 0.21
N ILE A 28 -0.75 18.36 0.44
CA ILE A 28 0.08 18.10 1.64
C ILE A 28 1.25 19.09 1.71
N GLU A 29 1.91 19.35 0.58
CA GLU A 29 3.02 20.32 0.51
C GLU A 29 2.53 21.74 0.81
N ARG A 30 1.30 22.09 0.38
CA ARG A 30 0.76 23.45 0.55
C ARG A 30 0.15 23.72 1.93
N PHE A 31 -0.57 22.76 2.50
CA PHE A 31 -1.41 22.97 3.70
C PHE A 31 -0.87 22.33 4.98
N SER A 32 0.33 21.76 4.94
CA SER A 32 0.93 20.93 6.01
C SER A 32 0.21 19.58 6.18
N GLY A 33 1.01 18.51 6.20
CA GLY A 33 0.51 17.12 6.22
C GLY A 33 -0.42 16.79 7.38
N ASN A 34 -0.27 17.40 8.56
CA ASN A 34 -1.12 17.09 9.71
C ASN A 34 -2.57 17.53 9.52
N ARG A 35 -2.78 18.73 8.96
CA ARG A 35 -4.14 19.23 8.69
C ARG A 35 -4.81 18.39 7.61
N MET A 36 -4.06 18.02 6.57
CA MET A 36 -4.56 17.17 5.49
C MET A 36 -4.90 15.76 5.97
N LEU A 37 -4.09 15.18 6.88
CA LEU A 37 -4.40 13.88 7.49
C LEU A 37 -5.73 13.93 8.26
N GLY A 38 -5.95 14.98 9.05
CA GLY A 38 -7.21 15.16 9.77
C GLY A 38 -8.42 15.23 8.83
N VAL A 39 -8.34 16.05 7.78
CA VAL A 39 -9.40 16.17 6.77
C VAL A 39 -9.67 14.83 6.08
N ALA A 40 -8.61 14.07 5.75
CA ALA A 40 -8.75 12.76 5.14
C ALA A 40 -9.42 11.75 6.09
N LEU A 41 -9.01 11.67 7.36
CA LEU A 41 -9.56 10.74 8.35
C LEU A 41 -11.02 11.06 8.72
N PHE A 42 -11.34 12.33 8.97
CA PHE A 42 -12.71 12.75 9.25
C PHE A 42 -13.61 12.59 8.03
N GLY A 43 -13.13 12.93 6.84
CA GLY A 43 -13.88 12.75 5.59
C GLY A 43 -14.13 11.28 5.26
N PHE A 44 -13.13 10.41 5.45
CA PHE A 44 -13.27 8.96 5.33
C PHE A 44 -14.33 8.42 6.30
N SER A 45 -14.25 8.79 7.58
CA SER A 45 -15.19 8.35 8.62
C SER A 45 -16.62 8.85 8.36
N ALA A 46 -16.78 10.13 8.00
CA ALA A 46 -18.09 10.71 7.67
C ALA A 46 -18.72 10.03 6.46
N ARG A 47 -17.92 9.67 5.46
CA ARG A 47 -18.39 8.91 4.30
C ARG A 47 -18.84 7.50 4.69
N ILE A 48 -18.12 6.79 5.56
CA ILE A 48 -18.51 5.44 6.01
C ILE A 48 -19.84 5.52 6.77
N LEU A 49 -20.01 6.53 7.62
CA LEU A 49 -21.28 6.77 8.29
C LEU A 49 -22.41 6.96 7.28
N GLY A 50 -22.17 7.76 6.23
CA GLY A 50 -23.11 7.93 5.12
C GLY A 50 -23.44 6.65 4.35
N GLN A 51 -22.49 5.72 4.20
CA GLN A 51 -22.73 4.41 3.59
C GLN A 51 -23.71 3.56 4.43
N GLY A 52 -23.64 3.67 5.76
CA GLY A 52 -24.56 3.00 6.69
C GLY A 52 -26.01 3.49 6.62
N PHE A 53 -26.29 4.61 5.94
CA PHE A 53 -27.66 5.13 5.72
C PHE A 53 -28.09 5.10 4.24
N ALA A 54 -27.25 4.57 3.35
CA ALA A 54 -27.54 4.56 1.92
C ALA A 54 -28.64 3.52 1.59
N ARG A 55 -29.78 4.00 1.09
CA ARG A 55 -30.92 3.14 0.70
C ARG A 55 -31.09 2.99 -0.81
N ASN A 56 -30.43 3.87 -1.59
CA ASN A 56 -30.56 3.91 -3.05
C ASN A 56 -29.21 3.59 -3.73
N TYR A 57 -29.26 2.96 -4.90
CA TYR A 57 -28.05 2.68 -5.71
C TYR A 57 -27.25 3.96 -6.02
N ARG A 58 -27.95 5.07 -6.33
CA ARG A 58 -27.31 6.37 -6.57
C ARG A 58 -26.55 6.90 -5.36
N GLN A 59 -27.08 6.68 -4.15
CA GLN A 59 -26.41 7.06 -2.90
C GLN A 59 -25.20 6.18 -2.65
N ALA A 60 -25.30 4.87 -2.87
CA ALA A 60 -24.17 3.96 -2.76
C ALA A 60 -23.04 4.33 -3.73
N LEU A 61 -23.37 4.73 -4.96
CA LEU A 61 -22.41 5.17 -5.96
C LEU A 61 -21.75 6.50 -5.58
N ALA A 62 -22.51 7.48 -5.08
CA ALA A 62 -21.96 8.72 -4.55
C ALA A 62 -21.01 8.47 -3.37
N CYS A 63 -21.41 7.62 -2.41
CA CYS A 63 -20.56 7.20 -1.31
C CYS A 63 -19.27 6.55 -1.84
N ARG A 64 -19.33 5.72 -2.88
CA ARG A 64 -18.15 5.05 -3.45
C ARG A 64 -17.15 6.03 -4.07
N LEU A 65 -17.64 7.04 -4.79
CA LEU A 65 -16.79 8.09 -5.35
C LEU A 65 -16.09 8.90 -4.25
N LEU A 66 -16.83 9.26 -3.19
CA LEU A 66 -16.31 9.96 -2.02
C LEU A 66 -15.29 9.12 -1.25
N LEU A 67 -15.47 7.80 -1.19
CA LEU A 67 -14.50 6.90 -0.57
C LEU A 67 -13.14 7.01 -1.27
N GLY A 68 -13.11 6.88 -2.59
CA GLY A 68 -11.86 6.98 -3.35
C GLY A 68 -11.22 8.36 -3.23
N PHE A 69 -12.02 9.43 -3.13
CA PHE A 69 -11.52 10.78 -2.85
C PHE A 69 -10.79 10.84 -1.50
N PHE A 70 -11.43 10.49 -0.39
CA PHE A 70 -10.83 10.64 0.95
C PHE A 70 -9.73 9.61 1.25
N GLU A 71 -9.93 8.35 0.86
CA GLU A 71 -8.98 7.26 1.13
C GLU A 71 -7.65 7.49 0.43
N SER A 72 -7.66 8.07 -0.78
CA SER A 72 -6.44 8.31 -1.56
C SER A 72 -5.44 9.23 -0.86
N GLY A 73 -5.88 10.09 0.06
CA GLY A 73 -5.04 11.01 0.82
C GLY A 73 -4.43 10.43 2.11
N VAL A 74 -4.99 9.36 2.67
CA VAL A 74 -4.61 8.88 4.02
C VAL A 74 -3.17 8.37 4.06
N MET A 75 -2.84 7.41 3.17
CA MET A 75 -1.49 6.83 3.09
C MET A 75 -0.39 7.86 2.75
N PRO A 76 -0.52 8.73 1.72
CA PRO A 76 0.51 9.74 1.45
C PRO A 76 0.66 10.74 2.59
N CYS A 77 -0.43 11.13 3.29
CA CYS A 77 -0.33 11.96 4.48
C CYS A 77 0.49 11.27 5.59
N MET A 78 0.23 9.98 5.85
CA MET A 78 1.00 9.22 6.85
C MET A 78 2.49 9.11 6.45
N ILE A 79 2.78 8.75 5.20
CA ILE A 79 4.16 8.60 4.71
C ILE A 79 4.91 9.93 4.76
N PHE A 80 4.24 11.05 4.42
CA PHE A 80 4.82 12.38 4.51
C PHE A 80 5.21 12.72 5.94
N ILE A 81 4.34 12.47 6.91
CA ILE A 81 4.65 12.77 8.32
C ILE A 81 5.75 11.85 8.86
N ILE A 82 5.78 10.58 8.42
CA ILE A 82 6.91 9.70 8.75
C ILE A 82 8.22 10.22 8.15
N SER A 83 8.17 10.83 6.96
CA SER A 83 9.36 11.40 6.28
C SER A 83 9.93 12.67 6.93
N THR A 84 9.11 13.39 7.71
CA THR A 84 9.55 14.61 8.40
C THR A 84 10.17 14.30 9.77
N ILE A 85 9.76 13.21 10.41
CA ILE A 85 10.19 12.84 11.77
C ILE A 85 11.35 11.83 11.75
N TRP A 86 11.37 10.87 10.82
CA TRP A 86 12.35 9.77 10.81
C TRP A 86 13.37 9.86 9.67
N ASN A 87 14.63 9.53 9.96
CA ASN A 87 15.71 9.42 8.98
C ASN A 87 15.41 8.31 7.95
N ARG A 88 15.98 8.37 6.74
CA ARG A 88 15.78 7.40 5.64
C ARG A 88 15.84 5.92 6.07
N HIS A 89 16.83 5.54 6.87
CA HIS A 89 16.99 4.16 7.37
C HIS A 89 15.86 3.69 8.30
N GLN A 90 15.29 4.61 9.08
CA GLN A 90 14.17 4.32 9.99
C GLN A 90 12.82 4.49 9.28
N GLN A 91 12.77 5.39 8.29
CA GLN A 91 11.59 5.69 7.50
C GLN A 91 11.04 4.44 6.82
N ALA A 92 11.90 3.65 6.16
CA ALA A 92 11.49 2.40 5.51
C ALA A 92 10.84 1.41 6.50
N LYS A 93 11.38 1.30 7.72
CA LYS A 93 10.83 0.41 8.78
C LYS A 93 9.49 0.91 9.28
N CYS A 94 9.33 2.21 9.51
CA CYS A 94 8.06 2.80 9.94
C CYS A 94 6.98 2.64 8.86
N VAL A 95 7.30 2.91 7.60
CA VAL A 95 6.37 2.74 6.47
C VAL A 95 5.98 1.26 6.33
N ALA A 96 6.93 0.33 6.40
CA ALA A 96 6.64 -1.10 6.40
C ALA A 96 5.74 -1.51 7.58
N GLY A 97 5.98 -0.95 8.77
CA GLY A 97 5.12 -1.15 9.94
C GLY A 97 3.67 -0.70 9.71
N SER A 98 3.45 0.45 9.05
CA SER A 98 2.12 0.92 8.68
C SER A 98 1.40 -0.02 7.70
N TYR A 99 2.13 -0.58 6.73
CA TYR A 99 1.61 -1.57 5.80
C TYR A 99 1.30 -2.93 6.47
N CYS A 100 2.10 -3.35 7.45
CA CYS A 100 1.78 -4.52 8.27
C CYS A 100 0.48 -4.33 9.06
N ALA A 101 0.20 -3.12 9.56
CA ALA A 101 -1.05 -2.85 10.25
C ALA A 101 -2.29 -3.05 9.35
N THR A 102 -2.18 -2.78 8.04
CA THR A 102 -3.25 -3.07 7.07
C THR A 102 -3.54 -4.57 7.00
N ALA A 103 -2.51 -5.42 6.91
CA ALA A 103 -2.71 -6.87 6.88
C ALA A 103 -3.34 -7.42 8.19
N VAL A 104 -2.97 -6.84 9.34
CA VAL A 104 -3.63 -7.15 10.62
C VAL A 104 -5.11 -6.76 10.55
N SER A 105 -5.41 -5.54 10.09
CA SER A 105 -6.79 -5.07 9.93
C SER A 105 -7.62 -5.98 9.04
N ASP A 106 -7.08 -6.41 7.89
CA ASP A 106 -7.76 -7.30 6.95
C ASP A 106 -8.09 -8.67 7.57
N THR A 107 -7.21 -9.17 8.45
CA THR A 107 -7.36 -10.45 9.16
C THR A 107 -8.54 -10.42 10.14
N PHE A 108 -8.73 -9.29 10.83
CA PHE A 108 -9.79 -9.14 11.84
C PHE A 108 -11.09 -8.58 11.25
N GLY A 109 -11.03 -7.80 10.18
CA GLY A 109 -12.18 -7.14 9.56
C GLY A 109 -13.26 -8.14 9.12
N GLY A 110 -12.87 -9.23 8.45
CA GLY A 110 -13.81 -10.28 8.04
C GLY A 110 -14.46 -11.02 9.22
N LEU A 111 -13.72 -11.21 10.32
CA LEU A 111 -14.23 -11.86 11.53
C LEU A 111 -15.22 -10.97 12.28
N ILE A 112 -14.91 -9.68 12.42
CA ILE A 112 -15.81 -8.69 13.02
C ILE A 112 -17.07 -8.57 12.15
N ALA A 113 -16.92 -8.55 10.82
CA ALA A 113 -18.04 -8.49 9.90
C ALA A 113 -18.97 -9.71 10.01
N TYR A 114 -18.39 -10.90 10.16
CA TYR A 114 -19.16 -12.11 10.41
C TYR A 114 -19.91 -12.04 11.76
N GLY A 115 -19.23 -11.60 12.83
CA GLY A 115 -19.82 -11.47 14.16
C GLY A 115 -20.98 -10.47 14.23
N ILE A 116 -20.95 -9.40 13.42
CA ILE A 116 -22.05 -8.42 13.36
C ILE A 116 -23.21 -8.95 12.50
N GLN A 117 -22.93 -9.71 11.45
CA GLN A 117 -23.97 -10.29 10.59
C GLN A 117 -24.83 -11.34 11.29
N THR A 118 -24.31 -12.02 12.32
CA THR A 118 -25.10 -12.97 13.13
C THR A 118 -25.99 -12.28 14.15
N VAL A 119 -25.70 -11.02 14.49
CA VAL A 119 -26.60 -10.18 15.29
C VAL A 119 -27.71 -9.72 14.36
N GLY A 120 -28.91 -10.32 14.50
CA GLY A 120 -30.07 -10.02 13.66
C GLY A 120 -30.44 -8.52 13.63
N GLY A 121 -31.43 -8.16 12.81
CA GLY A 121 -31.84 -6.76 12.65
C GLY A 121 -32.39 -6.16 13.94
N LEU A 122 -31.56 -5.40 14.67
CA LEU A 122 -32.03 -4.48 15.71
C LEU A 122 -32.58 -3.20 15.06
N HIS A 123 -33.72 -2.72 15.54
CA HIS A 123 -34.29 -1.41 15.17
C HIS A 123 -34.59 -1.22 13.66
N SER A 124 -35.15 -2.22 12.96
CA SER A 124 -35.61 -2.15 11.55
C SER A 124 -34.52 -1.91 10.49
N LEU A 125 -33.24 -1.98 10.85
CA LEU A 125 -32.11 -1.91 9.92
C LEU A 125 -31.49 -3.30 9.71
N GLU A 126 -31.09 -3.60 8.48
CA GLU A 126 -30.36 -4.83 8.17
C GLU A 126 -28.96 -4.80 8.81
N ALA A 127 -28.45 -5.96 9.23
CA ALA A 127 -27.20 -6.08 10.00
C ALA A 127 -25.98 -5.41 9.34
N TRP A 128 -25.92 -5.33 8.01
CA TRP A 128 -24.82 -4.69 7.30
C TRP A 128 -24.79 -3.15 7.45
N HIS A 129 -25.92 -2.49 7.72
CA HIS A 129 -25.93 -1.05 7.98
C HIS A 129 -25.24 -0.75 9.30
N TRP A 130 -25.51 -1.57 10.33
CA TRP A 130 -24.89 -1.46 11.65
C TRP A 130 -23.37 -1.65 11.60
N LEU A 131 -22.87 -2.52 10.72
CA LEU A 131 -21.45 -2.69 10.48
C LEU A 131 -20.77 -1.36 10.12
N PHE A 132 -21.29 -0.64 9.12
CA PHE A 132 -20.73 0.64 8.69
C PHE A 132 -20.90 1.73 9.75
N ILE A 133 -22.03 1.76 10.48
CA ILE A 133 -22.26 2.77 11.51
C ILE A 133 -21.27 2.60 12.67
N ILE A 134 -21.10 1.39 13.19
CA ILE A 134 -20.19 1.10 14.31
C ILE A 134 -18.76 1.41 13.91
N GLU A 135 -18.34 0.94 12.74
CA GLU A 135 -17.00 1.19 12.20
C GLU A 135 -16.72 2.69 12.05
N ALA A 136 -17.67 3.44 11.50
CA ALA A 136 -17.52 4.89 11.32
C ALA A 136 -17.37 5.65 12.64
N ILE A 137 -18.14 5.29 13.68
CA ILE A 137 -18.06 5.94 14.99
C ILE A 137 -16.69 5.70 15.63
N ILE A 138 -16.21 4.46 15.60
CA ILE A 138 -14.89 4.11 16.12
C ILE A 138 -13.80 4.86 15.36
N SER A 139 -13.86 4.90 14.02
CA SER A 139 -12.91 5.66 13.20
C SER A 139 -12.95 7.16 13.47
N PHE A 140 -14.13 7.74 13.73
CA PHE A 140 -14.27 9.17 14.03
C PHE A 140 -13.60 9.54 15.36
N ILE A 141 -13.79 8.70 16.39
CA ILE A 141 -13.16 8.89 17.71
C ILE A 141 -11.64 8.76 17.60
N ILE A 142 -11.15 7.68 16.99
CA ILE A 142 -9.71 7.44 16.82
C ILE A 142 -9.08 8.53 15.94
N GLY A 143 -9.74 8.91 14.84
CA GLY A 143 -9.29 9.99 13.97
C GLY A 143 -9.19 11.33 14.69
N GLY A 144 -10.15 11.65 15.56
CA GLY A 144 -10.10 12.85 16.39
C GLY A 144 -8.95 12.83 17.40
N ILE A 145 -8.71 11.68 18.05
CA ILE A 145 -7.56 11.51 18.96
C ILE A 145 -6.24 11.69 18.20
N ILE A 146 -6.10 11.08 17.03
CA ILE A 146 -4.90 11.21 16.18
C ILE A 146 -4.67 12.67 15.78
N TRP A 147 -5.73 13.35 15.34
CA TRP A 147 -5.64 14.74 14.90
C TRP A 147 -5.22 15.70 16.01
N VAL A 148 -5.74 15.52 17.23
CA VAL A 148 -5.35 16.33 18.41
C VAL A 148 -3.94 15.97 18.89
N SER A 149 -3.56 14.70 18.84
CA SER A 149 -2.24 14.23 19.29
C SER A 149 -1.11 14.66 18.34
N MET A 150 -1.35 14.68 17.02
CA MET A 150 -0.35 15.03 16.01
C MET A 150 -0.14 16.55 15.84
N ARG A 151 0.89 17.10 16.50
CA ARG A 151 1.30 18.49 16.32
C ARG A 151 2.12 18.74 15.05
N VAL A 152 1.92 19.94 14.47
CA VAL A 152 2.39 20.38 13.13
C VAL A 152 3.91 20.29 12.91
N SER A 153 4.71 20.21 13.98
CA SER A 153 6.17 20.02 13.88
C SER A 153 6.65 19.03 14.92
N ALA A 154 7.54 18.12 14.49
CA ALA A 154 8.20 17.12 15.33
C ALA A 154 8.92 17.75 16.55
N GLU A 155 9.40 18.98 16.41
CA GLU A 155 10.15 19.72 17.43
C GLU A 155 9.25 20.27 18.56
N LYS A 156 7.94 20.41 18.33
CA LYS A 156 6.98 21.01 19.27
C LYS A 156 6.01 19.98 19.84
N THR A 157 6.41 18.72 19.95
CA THR A 157 5.59 17.69 20.59
C THR A 157 5.64 17.81 22.12
N TRP A 158 4.49 17.63 22.77
CA TRP A 158 4.31 17.84 24.20
C TRP A 158 5.07 16.83 25.10
N PHE A 159 5.55 15.73 24.53
CA PHE A 159 6.26 14.67 25.26
C PHE A 159 7.79 14.82 25.26
N LEU A 160 8.37 15.73 24.47
CA LEU A 160 9.83 15.86 24.36
C LEU A 160 10.40 16.73 25.50
N THR A 161 11.46 16.23 26.13
CA THR A 161 12.32 17.04 27.02
C THR A 161 13.08 18.08 26.18
N PRO A 162 13.43 19.28 26.72
CA PRO A 162 14.16 20.30 25.97
C PRO A 162 15.43 19.79 25.26
N GLN A 163 16.18 18.89 25.92
CA GLN A 163 17.36 18.23 25.33
C GLN A 163 17.02 17.35 24.12
N GLN A 164 15.89 16.64 24.15
CA GLN A 164 15.45 15.80 23.03
C GLN A 164 15.00 16.64 21.84
N THR A 165 14.39 17.81 22.10
CA THR A 165 14.02 18.78 21.07
C THR A 165 15.25 19.33 20.35
N GLU A 166 16.31 19.65 21.07
CA GLU A 166 17.58 20.10 20.49
C GLU A 166 18.22 18.99 19.63
N ILE A 167 18.24 17.75 20.12
CA ILE A 167 18.71 16.60 19.34
C ILE A 167 17.90 16.42 18.05
N MET A 168 16.58 16.62 18.08
CA MET A 168 15.74 16.57 16.87
C MET A 168 16.05 17.71 15.90
N ALA A 169 16.28 18.93 16.39
CA ALA A 169 16.65 20.07 15.57
C ALA A 169 18.01 19.83 14.87
N LEU A 170 19.00 19.31 15.59
CA LEU A 170 20.31 18.95 15.04
C LEU A 170 20.21 17.81 14.00
N LYS A 171 19.39 16.78 14.26
CA LYS A 171 19.13 15.71 13.28
C LYS A 171 18.50 16.25 12.00
N LYS A 172 17.52 17.15 12.14
CA LYS A 172 16.88 17.80 10.99
C LYS A 172 17.88 18.61 10.18
N GLN A 173 18.73 19.41 10.83
CA GLN A 173 19.78 20.18 10.16
C GLN A 173 20.75 19.30 9.36
N ARG A 174 21.18 18.18 9.93
CA ARG A 174 22.03 17.20 9.22
C ARG A 174 21.34 16.61 8.00
N ASP A 175 20.04 16.36 8.09
CA ASP A 175 19.26 15.72 7.03
C ASP A 175 18.88 16.70 5.89
N ILE A 176 18.90 18.03 6.12
CA ILE A 176 18.70 19.06 5.07
C ILE A 176 19.68 18.88 3.90
N SER A 177 20.95 18.55 4.20
CA SER A 177 22.00 18.31 3.19
C SER A 177 21.65 17.19 2.19
N PHE A 178 20.76 16.26 2.56
CA PHE A 178 20.32 15.16 1.69
C PHE A 178 18.95 15.39 1.04
N LYS A 179 18.15 16.32 1.58
CA LYS A 179 16.80 16.66 1.08
C LYS A 179 16.83 17.65 -0.09
N GLY A 180 17.91 18.42 -0.22
CA GLY A 180 18.07 19.46 -1.24
C GLY A 180 17.44 20.79 -0.78
N LYS A 181 17.70 21.88 -1.51
CA LYS A 181 17.06 23.19 -1.23
C LYS A 181 15.57 23.13 -1.59
N ASP A 182 14.70 23.75 -0.78
CA ASP A 182 13.24 23.83 -0.97
C ASP A 182 12.78 24.60 -2.24
N SER A 183 13.70 24.96 -3.15
CA SER A 183 13.37 25.64 -4.40
C SER A 183 12.82 24.65 -5.43
N PHE A 184 11.57 24.85 -5.84
CA PHE A 184 10.94 24.10 -6.93
C PHE A 184 11.71 24.29 -8.24
N GLU A 185 12.47 23.28 -8.65
CA GLU A 185 13.14 23.25 -9.96
C GLU A 185 12.47 22.22 -10.87
N TRP A 186 12.06 22.67 -12.06
CA TRP A 186 11.45 21.82 -13.09
C TRP A 186 12.35 20.64 -13.52
N LYS A 187 13.66 20.79 -13.36
CA LYS A 187 14.67 19.75 -13.61
C LYS A 187 14.43 18.49 -12.77
N TYR A 188 13.93 18.62 -11.54
CA TYR A 188 13.62 17.46 -10.70
C TYR A 188 12.37 16.72 -11.16
N VAL A 189 11.38 17.45 -11.68
CA VAL A 189 10.16 16.86 -12.27
C VAL A 189 10.51 16.04 -13.51
N THR A 190 11.30 16.60 -14.43
CA THR A 190 11.72 15.87 -15.64
C THR A 190 12.64 14.69 -15.30
N SER A 191 13.52 14.84 -14.31
CA SER A 191 14.35 13.74 -13.79
C SER A 191 13.50 12.62 -13.15
N ALA A 192 12.39 12.95 -12.48
CA ALA A 192 11.44 11.96 -11.96
C ALA A 192 10.74 11.21 -13.10
N LEU A 193 10.26 11.94 -14.10
CA LEU A 193 9.51 11.39 -15.23
C LEU A 193 10.36 10.56 -16.18
N LEU A 194 11.68 10.74 -16.20
CA LEU A 194 12.60 9.95 -17.03
C LEU A 194 13.28 8.82 -16.25
N ASP A 195 13.02 8.69 -14.95
CA ASP A 195 13.66 7.66 -14.15
C ASP A 195 13.01 6.28 -14.42
N PRO A 196 13.75 5.29 -14.95
CA PRO A 196 13.20 3.96 -15.23
C PRO A 196 12.68 3.24 -13.99
N LEU A 197 13.19 3.55 -12.79
CA LEU A 197 12.69 2.99 -11.53
C LEU A 197 11.23 3.38 -11.28
N VAL A 198 10.82 4.58 -11.72
CA VAL A 198 9.48 5.13 -11.54
C VAL A 198 8.44 4.42 -12.42
N TYR A 199 8.86 3.68 -13.45
CA TYR A 199 7.96 2.87 -14.28
C TYR A 199 8.10 1.38 -14.01
N LEU A 200 9.32 0.87 -13.83
CA LEU A 200 9.57 -0.55 -13.59
C LEU A 200 8.96 -1.03 -12.27
N ALA A 201 9.15 -0.27 -11.19
CA ALA A 201 8.62 -0.63 -9.87
C ALA A 201 7.08 -0.71 -9.84
N PRO A 202 6.34 0.31 -10.28
CA PRO A 202 4.88 0.23 -10.27
C PRO A 202 4.29 -0.68 -11.34
N PHE A 203 4.97 -0.92 -12.48
CA PHE A 203 4.52 -1.93 -13.44
C PHE A 203 4.63 -3.34 -12.87
N SER A 204 5.74 -3.63 -12.19
CA SER A 204 5.91 -4.89 -11.46
C SER A 204 4.86 -5.02 -10.34
N LEU A 205 4.59 -3.93 -9.60
CA LEU A 205 3.54 -3.88 -8.59
C LEU A 205 2.13 -4.05 -9.18
N PHE A 206 1.86 -3.50 -10.36
CA PHE A 206 0.60 -3.67 -11.09
C PHE A 206 0.38 -5.14 -11.43
N SER A 207 1.42 -5.81 -11.94
CA SER A 207 1.35 -7.24 -12.30
C SER A 207 1.13 -8.15 -11.09
N SER A 208 1.68 -7.82 -9.92
CA SER A 208 1.43 -8.59 -8.68
C SER A 208 0.07 -8.27 -8.03
N SER A 209 -0.40 -7.02 -8.14
CA SER A 209 -1.63 -6.57 -7.48
C SER A 209 -2.89 -7.03 -8.21
N LEU A 210 -2.83 -7.19 -9.53
CA LEU A 210 -3.98 -7.56 -10.36
C LEU A 210 -4.53 -8.96 -10.01
N PRO A 211 -3.70 -10.03 -9.91
CA PRO A 211 -4.12 -11.33 -9.39
C PRO A 211 -4.59 -11.25 -7.93
N LEU A 212 -3.86 -10.53 -7.07
CA LEU A 212 -4.16 -10.42 -5.65
C LEU A 212 -5.57 -9.85 -5.40
N LEU A 213 -5.91 -8.75 -6.08
CA LEU A 213 -7.24 -8.14 -6.00
C LEU A 213 -8.32 -9.01 -6.65
N GLY A 214 -7.99 -9.68 -7.76
CA GLY A 214 -8.90 -10.62 -8.42
C GLY A 214 -9.28 -11.79 -7.50
N PHE A 215 -8.29 -12.42 -6.86
CA PHE A 215 -8.55 -13.47 -5.89
C PHE A 215 -9.42 -12.98 -4.74
N GLY A 216 -9.13 -11.81 -4.15
CA GLY A 216 -9.94 -11.27 -3.06
C GLY A 216 -11.42 -11.11 -3.40
N VAL A 217 -11.74 -10.67 -4.62
CA VAL A 217 -13.14 -10.45 -5.07
C VAL A 217 -13.84 -11.75 -5.42
N PHE A 218 -13.17 -12.68 -6.10
CA PHE A 218 -13.80 -13.89 -6.63
C PHE A 218 -13.69 -15.12 -5.74
N LEU A 219 -12.85 -15.09 -4.69
CA LEU A 219 -12.66 -16.22 -3.78
C LEU A 219 -13.96 -16.78 -3.20
N PRO A 220 -14.93 -15.96 -2.71
CA PRO A 220 -16.20 -16.49 -2.22
C PRO A 220 -17.01 -17.19 -3.31
N THR A 221 -17.01 -16.65 -4.54
CA THR A 221 -17.73 -17.21 -5.70
C THR A 221 -17.12 -18.53 -6.15
N ILE A 222 -15.78 -18.62 -6.15
CA ILE A 222 -15.05 -19.84 -6.46
C ILE A 222 -15.38 -20.93 -5.43
N ILE A 223 -15.39 -20.60 -4.13
CA ILE A 223 -15.71 -21.54 -3.04
C ILE A 223 -17.17 -22.02 -3.15
N ALA A 224 -18.11 -21.10 -3.42
CA ALA A 224 -19.52 -21.47 -3.62
C ALA A 224 -19.71 -22.38 -4.85
N GLY A 225 -18.91 -22.21 -5.90
CA GLY A 225 -18.89 -23.08 -7.09
C GLY A 225 -18.53 -24.54 -6.79
N PHE A 226 -17.90 -24.84 -5.65
CA PHE A 226 -17.60 -26.20 -5.19
C PHE A 226 -18.75 -26.86 -4.42
N GLY A 227 -19.96 -26.26 -4.41
CA GLY A 227 -21.15 -26.83 -3.80
C GLY A 227 -21.32 -26.55 -2.29
N GLN A 228 -20.59 -25.57 -1.75
CA GLN A 228 -20.74 -25.16 -0.35
C GLN A 228 -21.88 -24.14 -0.19
N LEU A 229 -22.54 -24.17 0.97
CA LEU A 229 -23.56 -23.17 1.29
C LEU A 229 -22.95 -21.75 1.28
N PRO A 230 -23.67 -20.72 0.78
CA PRO A 230 -23.13 -19.36 0.66
C PRO A 230 -22.61 -18.78 1.99
N HIS A 231 -23.28 -19.13 3.10
CA HIS A 231 -22.92 -18.67 4.45
C HIS A 231 -21.55 -19.22 4.91
N ASP A 232 -21.30 -20.51 4.68
CA ASP A 232 -20.03 -21.16 5.06
C ASP A 232 -18.89 -20.75 4.12
N SER A 233 -19.21 -20.43 2.87
CA SER A 233 -18.26 -20.01 1.85
C SER A 233 -17.56 -18.69 2.23
N GLY A 234 -18.31 -17.72 2.73
CA GLY A 234 -17.78 -16.41 3.15
C GLY A 234 -16.91 -16.46 4.41
N LEU A 235 -17.26 -17.33 5.37
CA LEU A 235 -16.43 -17.54 6.56
C LEU A 235 -15.11 -18.24 6.21
N ARG A 236 -15.18 -19.22 5.31
CA ARG A 236 -13.99 -19.96 4.85
C ARG A 236 -13.04 -19.07 4.05
N SER A 237 -13.56 -18.24 3.14
CA SER A 237 -12.73 -17.25 2.43
C SER A 237 -12.05 -16.29 3.39
N SER A 238 -12.78 -15.81 4.41
CA SER A 238 -12.23 -14.90 5.42
C SER A 238 -11.12 -15.57 6.23
N ASN A 239 -11.32 -16.82 6.67
CA ASN A 239 -10.30 -17.58 7.39
C ASN A 239 -9.05 -17.85 6.54
N ASP A 240 -9.21 -18.15 5.25
CA ASP A 240 -8.09 -18.39 4.35
C ASP A 240 -7.30 -17.10 4.11
N ILE A 241 -7.96 -15.96 3.92
CA ILE A 241 -7.32 -14.63 3.83
C ILE A 241 -6.57 -14.30 5.12
N SER A 242 -7.21 -14.49 6.28
CA SER A 242 -6.59 -14.27 7.60
C SER A 242 -5.33 -15.12 7.81
N ARG A 243 -5.34 -16.38 7.37
CA ARG A 243 -4.16 -17.26 7.42
C ARG A 243 -3.02 -16.77 6.52
N HIS A 244 -3.33 -16.27 5.32
CA HIS A 244 -2.33 -15.68 4.42
C HIS A 244 -1.71 -14.43 5.03
N ASN A 245 -2.54 -13.50 5.51
CA ASN A 245 -2.08 -12.25 6.14
C ASN A 245 -1.19 -12.52 7.36
N MET A 246 -1.55 -13.49 8.21
CA MET A 246 -0.78 -13.89 9.38
C MET A 246 0.59 -14.50 9.01
N PHE A 247 0.65 -15.24 7.90
CA PHE A 247 1.91 -15.76 7.37
C PHE A 247 2.82 -14.63 6.90
N SER A 248 2.30 -13.70 6.09
CA SER A 248 3.01 -12.51 5.61
C SER A 248 3.56 -11.68 6.78
N LEU A 249 2.77 -11.49 7.85
CA LEU A 249 3.23 -10.76 9.04
C LEU A 249 4.43 -11.41 9.74
N ARG A 250 4.62 -12.72 9.61
CA ARG A 250 5.73 -13.46 10.25
C ARG A 250 7.02 -13.36 9.43
N SER A 251 6.93 -13.18 8.12
CA SER A 251 8.05 -13.09 7.19
C SER A 251 8.56 -11.66 6.99
N THR A 252 7.71 -10.62 7.03
CA THR A 252 8.12 -9.20 6.83
C THR A 252 9.19 -8.67 7.80
N PRO A 253 9.18 -9.01 9.11
CA PRO A 253 10.22 -8.59 10.04
C PRO A 253 11.59 -9.22 9.68
N GLN A 254 11.58 -10.43 9.12
CA GLN A 254 12.80 -11.15 8.74
C GLN A 254 13.44 -10.58 7.47
N THR A 255 12.64 -10.06 6.52
CA THR A 255 13.12 -9.39 5.31
C THR A 255 13.58 -7.95 5.57
N SER A 256 12.96 -7.22 6.50
CA SER A 256 13.37 -5.83 6.84
C SER A 256 14.62 -5.71 7.72
N THR A 257 15.03 -6.78 8.42
CA THR A 257 16.36 -6.89 9.06
C THR A 257 17.44 -7.44 8.13
N PHE A 258 17.06 -7.89 6.94
CA PHE A 258 17.90 -8.58 5.95
C PHE A 258 18.80 -7.66 5.12
N SER A 259 18.70 -6.34 5.31
CA SER A 259 19.45 -5.33 4.52
C SER A 259 20.97 -5.33 4.77
N HIS A 260 21.51 -6.22 5.63
CA HIS A 260 22.95 -6.27 5.94
C HIS A 260 23.63 -7.63 5.76
N HIS A 261 22.94 -8.78 5.79
CA HIS A 261 23.62 -10.08 5.70
C HIS A 261 22.85 -11.15 4.89
N ARG A 262 23.64 -11.97 4.19
CA ARG A 262 23.32 -12.99 3.17
C ARG A 262 22.03 -13.80 3.40
N PRO A 263 21.40 -14.34 2.34
CA PRO A 263 20.20 -15.15 2.46
C PRO A 263 20.41 -16.45 3.27
N HIS A 264 19.64 -16.64 4.35
CA HIS A 264 19.72 -17.83 5.21
C HIS A 264 18.69 -18.91 4.76
N PRO A 265 19.08 -20.19 4.59
CA PRO A 265 18.24 -21.29 4.05
C PRO A 265 17.01 -21.76 4.87
N ARG A 266 16.57 -21.03 5.90
CA ARG A 266 15.42 -21.44 6.75
C ARG A 266 14.06 -20.98 6.23
N SER A 267 13.97 -19.90 5.43
CA SER A 267 12.71 -19.48 4.78
C SER A 267 12.20 -20.53 3.78
N ASN A 268 13.11 -21.22 3.08
CA ASN A 268 12.77 -22.31 2.17
C ASN A 268 12.12 -23.52 2.86
N ARG A 269 12.43 -23.78 4.14
CA ARG A 269 11.96 -24.99 4.83
C ARG A 269 10.47 -24.91 5.21
N LEU A 270 9.96 -23.70 5.46
CA LEU A 270 8.53 -23.44 5.68
C LEU A 270 7.76 -23.36 4.35
N PHE A 271 8.40 -22.88 3.28
CA PHE A 271 7.86 -22.94 1.92
C PHE A 271 7.51 -24.38 1.52
N HIS A 272 8.41 -25.34 1.78
CA HIS A 272 8.20 -26.76 1.47
C HIS A 272 7.05 -27.44 2.23
N MET A 273 6.69 -26.97 3.43
CA MET A 273 5.69 -27.65 4.28
C MET A 273 4.24 -27.41 3.78
N HIS A 274 4.02 -26.38 2.95
CA HIS A 274 2.72 -26.09 2.33
C HIS A 274 2.47 -26.88 1.04
N TRP A 275 3.50 -27.50 0.44
CA TRP A 275 3.38 -28.30 -0.80
C TRP A 275 2.72 -29.67 -0.60
N ALA A 276 2.42 -30.08 0.64
CA ALA A 276 2.07 -31.46 0.98
C ALA A 276 0.56 -31.78 0.97
N ARG A 277 -0.30 -31.03 0.28
CA ARG A 277 -1.74 -31.32 0.19
C ARG A 277 -2.30 -31.10 -1.25
N PRO A 278 -3.33 -31.86 -1.70
CA PRO A 278 -3.58 -32.05 -3.12
C PRO A 278 -4.86 -31.36 -3.64
N THR A 279 -5.11 -30.08 -3.34
CA THR A 279 -6.29 -29.37 -3.89
C THR A 279 -5.89 -28.15 -4.73
N VAL A 280 -6.60 -27.90 -5.84
CA VAL A 280 -6.34 -26.81 -6.83
C VAL A 280 -6.26 -25.41 -6.20
N ALA A 281 -6.94 -25.20 -5.05
CA ALA A 281 -6.82 -23.99 -4.24
C ALA A 281 -5.42 -23.76 -3.61
N GLN A 282 -4.51 -24.73 -3.68
CA GLN A 282 -3.21 -24.71 -2.99
C GLN A 282 -2.01 -24.39 -3.90
N VAL A 283 -2.14 -24.42 -5.22
CA VAL A 283 -1.06 -23.89 -6.10
C VAL A 283 -1.07 -22.36 -6.03
N THR A 284 -2.24 -21.77 -5.86
CA THR A 284 -2.42 -20.32 -5.76
C THR A 284 -2.06 -19.74 -4.39
N SER A 285 -2.13 -20.53 -3.32
CA SER A 285 -1.98 -20.06 -1.94
C SER A 285 -0.53 -19.64 -1.56
N PRO A 286 0.53 -20.43 -1.84
CA PRO A 286 1.91 -20.03 -1.60
C PRO A 286 2.35 -18.82 -2.45
N CYS A 287 1.90 -18.76 -3.71
CA CYS A 287 2.15 -17.62 -4.60
C CYS A 287 1.47 -16.36 -4.05
N SER A 288 0.22 -16.46 -3.57
CA SER A 288 -0.52 -15.34 -2.97
C SER A 288 0.17 -14.75 -1.73
N CYS A 289 0.80 -15.56 -0.87
CA CYS A 289 1.58 -15.08 0.28
C CYS A 289 2.81 -14.25 -0.15
N ALA A 290 3.60 -14.76 -1.10
CA ALA A 290 4.78 -14.05 -1.60
C ALA A 290 4.43 -12.73 -2.31
N LEU A 291 3.26 -12.68 -2.96
CA LEU A 291 2.74 -11.50 -3.66
C LEU A 291 2.33 -10.38 -2.69
N GLN A 292 1.79 -10.73 -1.53
CA GLN A 292 1.42 -9.72 -0.53
C GLN A 292 2.67 -9.07 0.07
N GLU A 293 3.71 -9.84 0.40
CA GLU A 293 4.98 -9.30 0.87
C GLU A 293 5.62 -8.34 -0.15
N TYR A 294 5.60 -8.70 -1.43
CA TYR A 294 6.11 -7.87 -2.52
C TYR A 294 5.33 -6.56 -2.67
N THR A 295 4.01 -6.63 -2.53
CA THR A 295 3.11 -5.47 -2.64
C THR A 295 3.34 -4.46 -1.51
N LEU A 296 3.66 -4.93 -0.30
CA LEU A 296 3.92 -4.08 0.88
C LEU A 296 5.32 -3.45 0.85
N THR A 297 6.31 -4.11 0.22
CA THR A 297 7.71 -3.66 0.23
C THR A 297 8.06 -2.74 -0.94
N THR A 298 7.46 -2.92 -2.12
CA THR A 298 7.78 -2.14 -3.32
C THR A 298 7.60 -0.61 -3.16
N PRO A 299 6.54 -0.09 -2.52
CA PRO A 299 6.41 1.35 -2.27
C PRO A 299 7.55 1.90 -1.42
N SER A 300 8.02 1.12 -0.43
CA SER A 300 9.13 1.51 0.43
C SER A 300 10.44 1.64 -0.36
N TRP A 301 10.67 0.75 -1.33
CA TRP A 301 11.84 0.78 -2.22
C TRP A 301 11.82 2.00 -3.14
N VAL A 302 10.70 2.30 -3.78
CA VAL A 302 10.55 3.51 -4.63
C VAL A 302 10.81 4.75 -3.79
N SER A 303 10.26 4.79 -2.59
CA SER A 303 10.41 5.94 -1.69
C SER A 303 11.84 6.13 -1.17
N SER A 304 12.59 5.04 -0.96
CA SER A 304 13.94 5.08 -0.38
C SER A 304 15.02 5.33 -1.43
N ASN A 305 14.79 4.88 -2.66
CA ASN A 305 15.73 4.99 -3.79
C ASN A 305 15.47 6.22 -4.68
N SER A 306 14.46 7.05 -4.37
CA SER A 306 14.18 8.31 -5.06
C SER A 306 14.61 9.50 -4.19
N ALA A 307 15.64 10.23 -4.63
CA ALA A 307 16.09 11.49 -4.03
C ALA A 307 16.48 12.47 -5.15
N PRO A 308 16.37 13.81 -4.97
CA PRO A 308 15.96 14.57 -3.79
C PRO A 308 14.44 14.60 -3.55
N ASP A 309 13.99 15.25 -2.45
CA ASP A 309 12.60 15.18 -1.97
C ASP A 309 11.57 15.67 -3.02
N LEU A 310 11.90 16.70 -3.81
CA LEU A 310 11.07 17.16 -4.94
C LEU A 310 10.85 16.08 -6.01
N LYS A 311 11.90 15.33 -6.36
CA LYS A 311 11.80 14.20 -7.31
C LYS A 311 10.93 13.08 -6.71
N ARG A 312 11.15 12.79 -5.42
CA ARG A 312 10.37 11.82 -4.66
C ARG A 312 8.89 12.20 -4.60
N SER A 313 8.58 13.49 -4.47
CA SER A 313 7.21 13.99 -4.42
C SER A 313 6.42 13.76 -5.71
N VAL A 314 7.09 13.66 -6.86
CA VAL A 314 6.46 13.36 -8.15
C VAL A 314 6.48 11.85 -8.45
N ALA A 315 7.56 11.17 -8.08
CA ALA A 315 7.76 9.74 -8.36
C ALA A 315 6.80 8.82 -7.60
N ILE A 316 6.64 9.03 -6.28
CA ILE A 316 5.77 8.20 -5.43
C ILE A 316 4.30 8.19 -5.89
N PRO A 317 3.63 9.34 -6.13
CA PRO A 317 2.22 9.33 -6.50
C PRO A 317 2.05 8.78 -7.91
N LEU A 318 2.97 9.05 -8.84
CA LEU A 318 2.94 8.48 -10.19
C LEU A 318 3.03 6.95 -10.13
N ALA A 319 3.97 6.41 -9.36
CA ALA A 319 4.11 4.98 -9.16
C ALA A 319 2.85 4.37 -8.52
N ALA A 320 2.32 5.03 -7.49
CA ALA A 320 1.14 4.56 -6.79
C ALA A 320 -0.15 4.66 -7.64
N THR A 321 -0.19 5.53 -8.65
CA THR A 321 -1.28 5.65 -9.63
C THR A 321 -1.24 4.50 -10.62
N ILE A 322 -0.08 4.22 -11.23
CA ILE A 322 0.11 3.09 -12.16
C ILE A 322 -0.25 1.77 -11.48
N ALA A 323 0.21 1.57 -10.24
CA ALA A 323 -0.10 0.35 -9.48
C ALA A 323 -1.62 0.17 -9.26
N ASN A 324 -2.35 1.26 -8.96
CA ASN A 324 -3.78 1.20 -8.67
C ASN A 324 -4.66 0.94 -9.91
N VAL A 325 -4.13 1.08 -11.13
CA VAL A 325 -4.84 0.69 -12.36
C VAL A 325 -5.21 -0.80 -12.33
N SER A 326 -4.44 -1.62 -11.61
CA SER A 326 -4.74 -3.05 -11.42
C SER A 326 -6.12 -3.30 -10.80
N GLY A 327 -6.59 -2.42 -9.91
CA GLY A 327 -7.90 -2.55 -9.28
C GLY A 327 -9.07 -2.23 -10.20
N VAL A 328 -8.85 -1.47 -11.28
CA VAL A 328 -9.88 -1.26 -12.32
C VAL A 328 -10.09 -2.54 -13.13
N LEU A 329 -9.01 -3.26 -13.41
CA LEU A 329 -8.99 -4.46 -14.24
C LEU A 329 -9.29 -5.74 -13.46
N SER A 330 -9.06 -5.75 -12.15
CA SER A 330 -9.18 -6.98 -11.34
C SER A 330 -10.58 -7.58 -11.36
N GLY A 331 -11.62 -6.75 -11.40
CA GLY A 331 -13.01 -7.19 -11.51
C GLY A 331 -13.40 -7.82 -12.85
N GLN A 332 -12.51 -7.83 -13.84
CA GLN A 332 -12.77 -8.36 -15.19
C GLN A 332 -12.05 -9.68 -15.50
N ILE A 333 -11.14 -10.13 -14.62
CA ILE A 333 -10.28 -11.32 -14.87
C ILE A 333 -11.08 -12.63 -14.90
N CYS A 334 -12.08 -12.76 -14.03
CA CYS A 334 -12.85 -13.99 -13.86
C CYS A 334 -14.32 -13.74 -14.22
N PRO A 335 -14.67 -13.68 -15.52
CA PRO A 335 -16.05 -13.52 -15.92
C PRO A 335 -16.88 -14.75 -15.51
N PRO A 336 -18.19 -14.58 -15.22
CA PRO A 336 -19.05 -15.67 -14.76
C PRO A 336 -19.24 -16.79 -15.79
N ILE A 337 -18.90 -16.55 -17.06
CA ILE A 337 -18.96 -17.53 -18.14
C ILE A 337 -17.94 -18.67 -17.98
N ASP A 338 -16.84 -18.42 -17.27
CA ASP A 338 -15.75 -19.39 -17.08
C ASP A 338 -15.91 -20.23 -15.80
N ALA A 339 -17.05 -20.11 -15.12
CA ALA A 339 -17.39 -20.91 -13.97
C ALA A 339 -17.51 -22.41 -14.34
N PRO A 340 -17.16 -23.36 -13.44
CA PRO A 340 -16.70 -23.18 -12.06
C PRO A 340 -15.16 -23.19 -11.91
N ARG A 341 -14.40 -23.51 -12.97
CA ARG A 341 -12.94 -23.72 -12.87
C ARG A 341 -12.09 -22.49 -13.16
N TYR A 342 -12.64 -21.46 -13.83
CA TYR A 342 -11.97 -20.19 -14.12
C TYR A 342 -10.53 -20.36 -14.68
N MET A 343 -10.32 -21.33 -15.57
CA MET A 343 -9.00 -21.67 -16.12
C MET A 343 -8.29 -20.48 -16.80
N PRO A 344 -8.97 -19.65 -17.62
CA PRO A 344 -8.33 -18.49 -18.24
C PRO A 344 -7.86 -17.46 -17.20
N GLY A 345 -8.67 -17.15 -16.20
CA GLY A 345 -8.32 -16.22 -15.12
C GLY A 345 -7.11 -16.69 -14.30
N ASN A 346 -7.03 -17.99 -14.00
CA ASN A 346 -5.89 -18.58 -13.32
C ASN A 346 -4.61 -18.55 -14.18
N ALA A 347 -4.71 -18.80 -15.48
CA ALA A 347 -3.57 -18.73 -16.40
C ALA A 347 -3.03 -17.30 -16.55
N ILE A 348 -3.91 -16.31 -16.67
CA ILE A 348 -3.53 -14.89 -16.70
C ILE A 348 -2.84 -14.49 -15.40
N SER A 349 -3.36 -14.96 -14.26
CA SER A 349 -2.77 -14.71 -12.95
C SER A 349 -1.34 -15.23 -12.85
N LEU A 350 -1.10 -16.51 -13.22
CA LEU A 350 0.24 -17.10 -13.27
C LEU A 350 1.18 -16.38 -14.23
N GLY A 351 0.68 -15.94 -15.39
CA GLY A 351 1.48 -15.16 -16.35
C GLY A 351 1.94 -13.82 -15.77
N LEU A 352 1.04 -13.10 -15.09
CA LEU A 352 1.35 -11.82 -14.45
C LEU A 352 2.30 -11.99 -13.25
N GLU A 353 2.23 -13.11 -12.54
CA GLU A 353 3.21 -13.44 -11.49
C GLU A 353 4.63 -13.60 -12.05
N PHE A 354 4.77 -14.28 -13.19
CA PHE A 354 6.06 -14.41 -13.85
C PHE A 354 6.60 -13.04 -14.30
N VAL A 355 5.73 -12.16 -14.80
CA VAL A 355 6.09 -10.78 -15.15
C VAL A 355 6.55 -10.00 -13.91
N ALA A 356 5.88 -10.15 -12.77
CA ALA A 356 6.28 -9.51 -11.52
C ALA A 356 7.68 -9.96 -11.07
N LEU A 357 7.97 -11.26 -11.15
CA LEU A 357 9.30 -11.81 -10.81
C LEU A 357 10.41 -11.25 -11.72
N LEU A 358 10.15 -11.15 -13.03
CA LEU A 358 11.05 -10.49 -13.97
C LEU A 358 11.23 -9.00 -13.64
N GLY A 359 10.15 -8.33 -13.24
CA GLY A 359 10.18 -6.94 -12.77
C GLY A 359 11.09 -6.76 -11.56
N VAL A 360 11.01 -7.64 -10.56
CA VAL A 360 11.92 -7.63 -9.40
C VAL A 360 13.38 -7.80 -9.82
N ALA A 361 13.66 -8.78 -10.68
CA ALA A 361 15.01 -9.00 -11.19
C ALA A 361 15.55 -7.78 -11.96
N ALA A 362 14.70 -7.13 -12.75
CA ALA A 362 15.04 -5.92 -13.49
C ALA A 362 15.33 -4.72 -12.56
N ILE A 363 14.50 -4.52 -11.52
CA ILE A 363 14.70 -3.48 -10.50
C ILE A 363 16.02 -3.72 -9.75
N TYR A 364 16.26 -4.95 -9.30
CA TYR A 364 17.50 -5.32 -8.61
C TYR A 364 18.73 -5.10 -9.50
N GLY A 365 18.66 -5.52 -10.77
CA GLY A 365 19.71 -5.30 -11.76
C GLY A 365 19.98 -3.81 -12.01
N LEU A 366 18.92 -3.00 -12.13
CA LEU A 366 19.03 -1.55 -12.29
C LEU A 366 19.70 -0.89 -11.08
N LEU A 367 19.28 -1.23 -9.87
CA LEU A 367 19.86 -0.68 -8.64
C LEU A 367 21.33 -1.08 -8.47
N LYS A 368 21.69 -2.34 -8.77
CA LYS A 368 23.09 -2.78 -8.75
C LYS A 368 23.93 -2.09 -9.81
N TRP A 369 23.37 -1.88 -10.99
CA TRP A 369 24.04 -1.14 -12.05
C TRP A 369 24.29 0.32 -11.65
N ARG A 370 23.32 0.98 -11.00
CA ARG A 370 23.49 2.33 -10.44
C ARG A 370 24.56 2.37 -9.36
N GLU A 371 24.54 1.43 -8.42
CA GLU A 371 25.55 1.35 -7.36
C GLU A 371 26.97 1.16 -7.94
N ALA A 372 27.12 0.26 -8.92
CA ALA A 372 28.41 0.05 -9.61
C ALA A 372 28.86 1.30 -10.37
N ARG A 373 27.93 2.04 -10.99
CA ARG A 373 28.21 3.32 -11.66
C ARG A 373 28.67 4.40 -10.68
N ASN A 374 27.99 4.55 -9.54
CA ASN A 374 28.35 5.52 -8.50
C ASN A 374 29.73 5.21 -7.90
N LYS A 375 30.02 3.93 -7.59
CA LYS A 375 31.35 3.50 -7.13
C LYS A 375 32.45 3.82 -8.14
N ARG A 376 32.20 3.64 -9.44
CA ARG A 376 33.17 4.01 -10.49
C ARG A 376 33.40 5.53 -10.56
N GLN A 377 32.38 6.34 -10.29
CA GLN A 377 32.51 7.80 -10.26
C GLN A 377 33.27 8.28 -9.02
N LEU A 378 33.02 7.68 -7.85
CA LEU A 378 33.79 7.92 -6.62
C LEU A 378 35.29 7.68 -6.83
N LEU A 379 35.65 6.54 -7.42
CA LEU A 379 37.04 6.17 -7.67
C LEU A 379 37.72 7.09 -8.68
N ARG A 380 36.97 7.68 -9.62
CA ARG A 380 37.48 8.56 -10.68
C ARG A 380 37.61 10.02 -10.23
N ASN A 381 36.77 10.45 -9.30
CA ASN A 381 36.67 11.84 -8.84
C ASN A 381 37.09 12.00 -7.37
N ALA A 382 37.97 11.13 -6.87
CA ALA A 382 38.51 11.21 -5.51
C ALA A 382 39.39 12.47 -5.34
N GLY A 383 38.76 13.63 -5.16
CA GLY A 383 39.44 14.92 -4.99
C GLY A 383 38.59 16.17 -5.22
N ASP A 384 37.51 16.10 -6.02
CA ASP A 384 36.70 17.27 -6.38
C ASP A 384 35.34 17.30 -5.64
N ASP A 385 35.14 18.31 -4.80
CA ASP A 385 33.88 18.57 -4.09
C ASP A 385 32.89 19.30 -5.02
N HIS A 386 32.26 18.56 -5.93
CA HIS A 386 31.22 19.12 -6.79
C HIS A 386 29.82 18.82 -6.26
N GLY A 387 29.02 19.89 -6.17
CA GLY A 387 27.56 19.98 -6.03
C GLY A 387 26.82 18.67 -5.78
N ARG A 388 26.63 18.35 -4.50
CA ARG A 388 25.99 17.13 -4.00
C ARG A 388 24.46 17.23 -4.14
N ASP A 389 23.89 16.71 -5.23
CA ASP A 389 22.42 16.70 -5.38
C ASP A 389 21.84 15.30 -5.65
N GLY A 390 21.10 14.78 -4.66
CA GLY A 390 20.13 13.70 -4.84
C GLY A 390 20.68 12.27 -5.00
N ASP A 391 19.92 11.44 -5.73
CA ASP A 391 20.18 10.00 -5.97
C ASP A 391 21.31 9.72 -6.96
N ARG A 392 21.79 10.75 -7.65
CA ARG A 392 22.98 10.71 -8.53
C ARG A 392 24.27 11.06 -7.80
N SER A 393 24.18 11.44 -6.52
CA SER A 393 25.36 11.73 -5.74
C SER A 393 26.16 10.44 -5.50
N PRO A 394 27.49 10.50 -5.59
CA PRO A 394 28.35 9.34 -5.38
C PRO A 394 28.19 8.72 -3.97
N ASP A 395 27.84 9.54 -2.98
CA ASP A 395 27.60 9.12 -1.58
C ASP A 395 26.20 8.51 -1.36
N PHE A 396 25.33 8.52 -2.37
CA PHE A 396 23.98 7.95 -2.25
C PHE A 396 24.03 6.42 -2.21
N MET A 397 23.64 5.86 -1.06
CA MET A 397 23.50 4.42 -0.87
C MET A 397 22.11 3.96 -1.30
N PHE A 398 22.06 3.07 -2.29
CA PHE A 398 20.82 2.40 -2.70
C PHE A 398 20.43 1.31 -1.71
N PHE A 399 19.12 1.16 -1.50
CA PHE A 399 18.54 0.10 -0.68
C PHE A 399 18.06 -1.04 -1.57
N PHE A 400 18.48 -2.26 -1.21
CA PHE A 400 18.21 -3.52 -1.92
C PHE A 400 17.25 -4.42 -1.18
#